data_AF-A0A9P6A496-F1
#
_entry.id   AF-A0A9P6A496-F1
#
_cell.length_a   1.000
_cell.length_b   1.000
_cell.length_c   1.000
_cell.angle_alpha   90.00
_cell.angle_beta   90.00
_cell.angle_gamma   90.00
#
_symmetry.space_group_name_H-M   'P 1'
#
loop_
_entity.id
_entity.type
_entity.pdbx_description
1 polymer ?
#
loop_
_entity_poly.entity_id
_entity_poly.type
_entity_poly.pdbx_seq_one_letter_code
_entity_poly.pdbx_strand_id
1 'polypeptide(L)'
;MSTDSIQRRKVNPEDKKTLLLVDKSDYENHLTPPAGTVFFSKETITVFDNEDITETGALGQILRAETLTWRPEVYKYVANARPDDPSFQQHGGEVYIIFVHGGIAKAGVFTSAIGYEYMQTIKAPPSMIPVKQYPANGSGTQSGDNWSYRISFKQSMSLFNNGGNNALDFDASYVEDFVRIKSQQRGSETNNGVYFSVSLDEDVYGEWPVIGLSVFKCLDTNFPVTFTFEASAGQRRDDVYTPDASISKDVVIDFDFA
;
A
#
# COMPACT_ATOMS: atom_id res chain seq x y z
N MET A 1 -43.55 30.07 13.76
CA MET A 1 -42.49 29.52 14.63
C MET A 1 -42.85 28.07 14.90
N SER A 2 -42.20 27.15 14.19
CA SER A 2 -42.35 25.70 14.37
C SER A 2 -40.98 25.16 14.78
N THR A 3 -40.91 24.56 15.96
CA THR A 3 -39.70 23.93 16.49
C THR A 3 -39.72 22.45 16.12
N ASP A 4 -39.09 22.08 15.01
CA ASP A 4 -38.86 20.69 14.66
C ASP A 4 -37.71 20.13 15.51
N SER A 5 -38.06 19.17 16.36
CA SER A 5 -37.16 18.45 17.23
C SER A 5 -36.31 17.46 16.43
N ILE A 6 -35.00 17.67 16.40
CA ILE A 6 -34.01 16.72 15.91
C ILE A 6 -34.04 15.48 16.82
N GLN A 7 -34.62 14.38 16.32
CA GLN A 7 -34.46 13.08 16.95
C GLN A 7 -33.02 12.61 16.76
N ARG A 8 -32.22 12.68 17.83
CA ARG A 8 -30.92 12.02 17.90
C ARG A 8 -31.15 10.51 17.85
N ARG A 9 -30.80 9.89 16.72
CA ARG A 9 -30.67 8.43 16.63
C ARG A 9 -29.71 7.98 17.73
N LYS A 10 -30.22 7.19 18.68
CA LYS A 10 -29.38 6.47 19.64
C LYS A 10 -28.56 5.47 18.82
N VAL A 11 -27.26 5.73 18.67
CA VAL A 11 -26.30 4.76 18.15
C VAL A 11 -26.29 3.59 19.13
N ASN A 12 -26.58 2.39 18.63
CA ASN A 12 -26.64 1.19 19.44
C ASN A 12 -25.19 0.81 19.83
N PRO A 13 -24.87 0.62 21.12
CA PRO A 13 -23.52 0.23 21.54
C PRO A 13 -23.05 -1.12 20.99
N GLU A 14 -23.94 -1.92 20.40
CA GLU A 14 -23.63 -3.22 19.80
C GLU A 14 -23.09 -3.16 18.36
N ASP A 15 -23.05 -1.98 17.71
CA ASP A 15 -22.40 -1.81 16.39
C ASP A 15 -20.86 -1.80 16.47
N LYS A 16 -20.30 -2.03 17.66
CA LYS A 16 -18.87 -2.30 17.90
C LYS A 16 -18.58 -3.80 17.95
N LYS A 17 -18.96 -4.53 16.90
CA LYS A 17 -18.43 -5.88 16.65
C LYS A 17 -17.61 -5.85 15.36
N THR A 18 -16.31 -5.67 15.48
CA THR A 18 -15.32 -6.75 15.60
C THR A 18 -15.09 -7.37 14.23
N LEU A 19 -13.89 -7.15 13.68
CA LEU A 19 -13.32 -7.98 12.62
C LEU A 19 -13.67 -9.44 12.94
N LEU A 20 -14.57 -10.04 12.16
CA LEU A 20 -14.68 -11.48 12.12
C LEU A 20 -13.33 -11.98 11.60
N LEU A 21 -12.49 -12.45 12.53
CA LEU A 21 -11.37 -13.32 12.23
C LEU A 21 -11.92 -14.46 11.38
N VAL A 22 -11.68 -14.39 10.08
CA VAL A 22 -11.87 -15.53 9.18
C VAL A 22 -11.01 -16.66 9.75
N ASP A 23 -11.62 -17.81 9.96
CA ASP A 23 -11.12 -18.98 10.72
C ASP A 23 -9.91 -19.69 10.06
N LYS A 24 -9.21 -19.01 9.15
CA LYS A 24 -7.89 -19.29 8.60
C LYS A 24 -7.52 -18.14 7.65
N SER A 25 -6.96 -17.05 8.17
CA SER A 25 -6.19 -16.14 7.32
C SER A 25 -4.84 -16.81 7.04
N ASP A 26 -4.62 -17.28 5.81
CA ASP A 26 -3.27 -17.70 5.42
C ASP A 26 -2.39 -16.44 5.42
N TYR A 27 -1.42 -16.41 6.33
CA TYR A 27 -0.37 -15.40 6.36
C TYR A 27 0.98 -16.08 6.26
N GLU A 28 1.72 -15.75 5.20
CA GLU A 28 3.08 -16.23 4.99
C GLU A 28 3.94 -15.07 4.50
N ASN A 29 5.07 -14.83 5.16
CA ASN A 29 6.04 -13.82 4.74
C ASN A 29 7.41 -14.47 4.61
N HIS A 30 7.77 -14.84 3.39
CA HIS A 30 9.07 -15.38 3.01
C HIS A 30 9.80 -14.39 2.11
N LEU A 31 9.86 -13.12 2.54
CA LEU A 31 10.61 -12.07 1.85
C LEU A 31 12.05 -11.96 2.40
N THR A 32 12.30 -12.33 3.66
CA THR A 32 13.68 -12.30 4.18
C THR A 32 14.48 -13.53 3.71
N PRO A 33 15.61 -13.35 2.99
CA PRO A 33 16.44 -14.46 2.55
C PRO A 33 17.22 -15.07 3.73
N PRO A 34 17.82 -16.25 3.55
CA PRO A 34 18.64 -16.90 4.57
C PRO A 34 19.79 -16.03 5.08
N ALA A 35 20.23 -16.29 6.32
CA ALA A 35 21.39 -15.60 6.89
C ALA A 35 22.65 -15.78 6.02
N GLY A 36 23.43 -14.72 5.87
CA GLY A 36 24.64 -14.69 5.04
C GLY A 36 24.41 -14.28 3.58
N THR A 37 23.16 -14.02 3.18
CA THR A 37 22.86 -13.29 1.95
C THR A 37 23.44 -11.87 2.02
N VAL A 38 24.06 -11.42 0.92
CA VAL A 38 24.58 -10.06 0.77
C VAL A 38 23.75 -9.28 -0.25
N PHE A 39 23.89 -7.95 -0.27
CA PHE A 39 23.09 -7.04 -1.11
C PHE A 39 21.57 -7.23 -0.92
N PHE A 40 21.18 -7.43 0.34
CA PHE A 40 19.79 -7.44 0.80
C PHE A 40 19.66 -6.46 1.95
N SER A 41 18.59 -5.67 1.98
CA SER A 41 18.24 -4.88 3.15
C SER A 41 16.73 -4.86 3.39
N LYS A 42 16.36 -4.75 4.67
CA LYS A 42 14.99 -4.60 5.13
C LYS A 42 14.92 -3.42 6.10
N GLU A 43 13.91 -2.57 5.92
CA GLU A 43 13.62 -1.49 6.85
C GLU A 43 12.11 -1.21 6.92
N THR A 44 11.68 -0.47 7.93
CA THR A 44 10.32 0.08 8.01
C THR A 44 10.41 1.58 7.90
N ILE A 45 9.72 2.15 6.92
CA ILE A 45 9.66 3.61 6.76
C ILE A 45 8.33 4.13 7.30
N THR A 46 8.34 5.32 7.90
CA THR A 46 7.10 6.02 8.27
C THR A 46 6.85 7.13 7.26
N VAL A 47 5.88 6.90 6.38
CA VAL A 47 5.47 7.86 5.36
C VAL A 47 4.63 8.93 6.04
N PHE A 48 3.49 8.55 6.59
CA PHE A 48 2.61 9.43 7.36
C PHE A 48 2.41 8.86 8.76
N ASP A 49 2.40 9.73 9.78
CA ASP A 49 2.20 9.35 11.17
C ASP A 49 1.05 10.15 11.78
N ASN A 50 -0.14 9.56 11.76
CA ASN A 50 -1.37 10.21 12.21
C ASN A 50 -1.58 11.59 11.56
N GLU A 51 -1.34 11.68 10.25
CA GLU A 51 -1.49 12.90 9.46
C GLU A 51 -2.93 13.03 8.96
N ASP A 52 -3.48 14.23 9.00
CA ASP A 52 -4.85 14.50 8.56
C ASP A 52 -4.88 14.92 7.08
N ILE A 53 -5.71 14.26 6.29
CA ILE A 53 -6.14 14.74 4.98
C ILE A 53 -7.36 15.63 5.19
N THR A 54 -7.24 16.92 4.88
CA THR A 54 -8.30 17.90 5.13
C THR A 54 -8.77 18.59 3.86
N GLU A 55 -10.08 18.76 3.73
CA GLU A 55 -10.75 19.52 2.68
C GLU A 55 -11.35 20.83 3.24
N THR A 56 -11.60 21.80 2.37
CA THR A 56 -12.33 23.03 2.74
C THR A 56 -13.79 22.88 2.32
N GLY A 57 -14.69 22.83 3.30
CA GLY A 57 -16.13 22.74 3.06
C GLY A 57 -16.71 24.01 2.44
N ALA A 58 -17.96 23.92 1.97
CA ALA A 58 -18.64 25.01 1.25
C ALA A 58 -18.81 26.32 2.06
N LEU A 59 -18.74 26.27 3.40
CA LEU A 59 -18.81 27.46 4.27
C LEU A 59 -17.41 27.91 4.73
N GLY A 60 -16.33 27.39 4.11
CA GLY A 60 -14.95 27.69 4.46
C GLY A 60 -14.43 26.96 5.70
N GLN A 61 -15.17 26.01 6.25
CA GLN A 61 -14.73 25.19 7.38
C GLN A 61 -13.74 24.12 6.93
N ILE A 62 -12.72 23.84 7.74
CA ILE A 62 -11.80 22.73 7.50
C ILE A 62 -12.49 21.44 7.96
N LEU A 63 -12.69 20.51 7.03
CA LEU A 63 -13.23 19.19 7.29
C LEU A 63 -12.10 18.18 7.16
N ARG A 64 -12.01 17.27 8.12
CA ARG A 64 -11.08 16.14 8.02
C ARG A 64 -11.74 15.03 7.21
N ALA A 65 -11.06 14.59 6.17
CA ALA A 65 -11.46 13.45 5.35
C ALA A 65 -10.91 12.13 5.89
N GLU A 66 -9.62 12.09 6.23
CA GLU A 66 -8.95 10.89 6.75
C GLU A 66 -7.89 11.31 7.77
N THR A 67 -7.63 10.47 8.77
CA THR A 67 -6.35 10.47 9.49
C THR A 67 -5.60 9.21 9.08
N LEU A 68 -4.37 9.36 8.59
CA LEU A 68 -3.57 8.27 8.02
C LEU A 68 -2.27 8.06 8.79
N THR A 69 -2.05 6.81 9.18
CA THR A 69 -0.72 6.29 9.49
C THR A 69 -0.34 5.27 8.43
N TRP A 70 0.73 5.52 7.68
CA TRP A 70 1.21 4.64 6.62
C TRP A 70 2.68 4.31 6.82
N ARG A 71 2.95 3.03 7.10
CA ARG A 71 4.26 2.51 7.49
C ARG A 71 4.60 1.22 6.74
N PRO A 72 5.01 1.29 5.48
CA PRO A 72 5.40 0.10 4.74
C PRO A 72 6.72 -0.49 5.25
N GLU A 73 6.81 -1.81 5.25
CA GLU A 73 8.10 -2.51 5.28
C GLU A 73 8.68 -2.54 3.86
N VAL A 74 9.95 -2.17 3.72
CA VAL A 74 10.67 -2.11 2.45
C VAL A 74 11.70 -3.21 2.41
N TYR A 75 11.63 -4.08 1.41
CA TYR A 75 12.59 -5.14 1.15
C TYR A 75 13.33 -4.82 -0.15
N LYS A 76 14.66 -4.79 -0.10
CA LYS A 76 15.53 -4.45 -1.23
C LYS A 76 16.47 -5.62 -1.53
N TYR A 77 16.59 -6.00 -2.79
CA TYR A 77 17.45 -7.12 -3.23
C TYR A 77 18.23 -6.73 -4.47
N VAL A 78 19.49 -7.11 -4.55
CA VAL A 78 20.22 -7.19 -5.83
C VAL A 78 20.23 -8.63 -6.30
N ALA A 79 19.84 -8.85 -7.56
CA ALA A 79 19.71 -10.16 -8.17
C ALA A 79 20.50 -10.27 -9.49
N ASN A 80 20.86 -11.50 -9.84
CA ASN A 80 21.47 -11.95 -11.10
C ASN A 80 22.90 -11.47 -11.39
N ALA A 81 23.24 -10.20 -11.13
CA ALA A 81 24.58 -9.65 -11.24
C ALA A 81 24.96 -8.87 -9.98
N ARG A 82 26.25 -8.79 -9.66
CA ARG A 82 26.71 -8.03 -8.48
C ARG A 82 26.61 -6.53 -8.75
N PRO A 83 26.31 -5.69 -7.75
CA PRO A 83 26.12 -4.26 -7.98
C PRO A 83 27.41 -3.52 -8.38
N ASP A 84 28.59 -4.12 -8.11
CA ASP A 84 29.91 -3.62 -8.50
C ASP A 84 30.37 -4.11 -9.90
N ASP A 85 29.56 -4.92 -10.58
CA ASP A 85 29.85 -5.39 -11.93
C ASP A 85 29.66 -4.27 -12.96
N PRO A 86 30.69 -3.84 -13.71
CA PRO A 86 30.56 -2.81 -14.74
C PRO A 86 29.61 -3.21 -15.89
N SER A 87 29.33 -4.51 -16.03
CA SER A 87 28.39 -5.10 -16.97
C SER A 87 27.08 -5.54 -16.30
N PHE A 88 26.74 -5.01 -15.11
CA PHE A 88 25.53 -5.34 -14.33
C PHE A 88 24.28 -5.53 -15.21
N GLN A 89 23.94 -4.52 -16.02
CA GLN A 89 22.80 -4.56 -16.94
C GLN A 89 22.90 -5.67 -17.99
N GLN A 90 24.08 -5.85 -18.57
CA GLN A 90 24.31 -6.84 -19.63
C GLN A 90 24.24 -8.27 -19.09
N HIS A 91 24.59 -8.46 -17.82
CA HIS A 91 24.47 -9.72 -17.10
C HIS A 91 23.08 -9.95 -16.50
N GLY A 92 22.09 -9.10 -16.81
CA GLY A 92 20.71 -9.23 -16.32
C GLY A 92 20.54 -8.83 -14.87
N GLY A 93 21.44 -8.02 -14.33
CA GLY A 93 21.37 -7.44 -13.00
C GLY A 93 20.09 -6.65 -12.80
N GLU A 94 19.42 -6.91 -11.68
CA GLU A 94 18.18 -6.24 -11.30
C GLU A 94 18.24 -5.88 -9.82
N VAL A 95 17.68 -4.73 -9.46
CA VAL A 95 17.42 -4.38 -8.06
C VAL A 95 15.91 -4.40 -7.85
N TYR A 96 15.43 -5.23 -6.94
CA TYR A 96 14.02 -5.32 -6.56
C TYR A 96 13.75 -4.49 -5.32
N ILE A 97 12.66 -3.72 -5.32
CA ILE A 97 12.13 -3.02 -4.15
C ILE A 97 10.69 -3.46 -3.94
N ILE A 98 10.42 -4.12 -2.82
CA ILE A 98 9.10 -4.59 -2.43
C ILE A 98 8.63 -3.79 -1.23
N PHE A 99 7.50 -3.10 -1.37
CA PHE A 99 6.80 -2.45 -0.28
C PHE A 99 5.66 -3.33 0.20
N VAL A 100 5.74 -3.84 1.43
CA VAL A 100 4.59 -4.44 2.13
C VAL A 100 3.91 -3.33 2.91
N HIS A 101 2.73 -2.90 2.47
CA HIS A 101 2.02 -1.77 3.07
C HIS A 101 1.37 -2.18 4.39
N GLY A 102 1.63 -1.39 5.42
CA GLY A 102 1.01 -1.49 6.72
C GLY A 102 0.61 -0.13 7.24
N GLY A 103 -0.32 -0.08 8.19
CA GLY A 103 -0.81 1.17 8.76
C GLY A 103 -2.29 1.13 9.11
N ILE A 104 -2.81 2.28 9.50
CA ILE A 104 -4.22 2.47 9.86
C ILE A 104 -4.68 3.76 9.22
N ALA A 105 -5.79 3.68 8.52
CA ALA A 105 -6.56 4.79 8.02
C ALA A 105 -7.83 4.94 8.86
N LYS A 106 -8.23 6.17 9.12
CA LYS A 106 -9.39 6.50 9.93
C LYS A 106 -10.25 7.52 9.20
N ALA A 107 -11.51 7.18 8.96
CA ALA A 107 -12.46 8.13 8.41
C ALA A 107 -12.60 9.36 9.31
N GLY A 108 -12.66 10.52 8.68
CA GLY A 108 -13.11 11.75 9.29
C GLY A 108 -14.57 11.67 9.74
N VAL A 109 -14.99 12.66 10.53
CA VAL A 109 -16.36 12.69 11.10
C VAL A 109 -17.43 12.95 10.03
N PHE A 110 -17.05 13.48 8.86
CA PHE A 110 -17.97 13.99 7.84
C PHE A 110 -17.89 13.31 6.47
N THR A 111 -16.88 12.48 6.22
CA THR A 111 -16.50 11.99 4.87
C THR A 111 -16.82 10.52 4.62
N SER A 112 -17.71 9.93 5.40
CA SER A 112 -18.24 8.60 5.12
C SER A 112 -19.29 8.62 4.00
N ALA A 113 -19.28 9.56 3.05
CA ALA A 113 -20.35 9.62 2.05
C ALA A 113 -20.20 8.46 1.05
N ILE A 114 -21.32 7.81 0.70
CA ILE A 114 -21.37 6.84 -0.41
C ILE A 114 -20.60 7.35 -1.64
N GLY A 115 -19.69 6.54 -2.17
CA GLY A 115 -18.88 6.87 -3.34
C GLY A 115 -17.58 7.62 -3.04
N TYR A 116 -17.22 7.82 -1.76
CA TYR A 116 -15.89 8.28 -1.40
C TYR A 116 -14.86 7.17 -1.54
N GLU A 117 -13.66 7.54 -1.99
CA GLU A 117 -12.52 6.66 -2.17
C GLU A 117 -11.29 7.29 -1.50
N TYR A 118 -10.57 6.47 -0.75
CA TYR A 118 -9.33 6.81 -0.08
C TYR A 118 -8.19 6.13 -0.83
N MET A 119 -7.34 6.91 -1.48
CA MET A 119 -6.33 6.42 -2.42
C MET A 119 -4.93 6.71 -1.92
N GLN A 120 -4.11 5.67 -1.90
CA GLN A 120 -2.68 5.72 -1.66
C GLN A 120 -1.94 5.45 -2.97
N THR A 121 -1.02 6.35 -3.33
CA THR A 121 -0.25 6.28 -4.57
C THR A 121 1.24 6.32 -4.25
N ILE A 122 2.02 5.51 -4.95
CA ILE A 122 3.49 5.57 -4.93
C ILE A 122 3.96 5.89 -6.32
N LYS A 123 4.46 7.10 -6.52
CA LYS A 123 5.11 7.52 -7.77
C LYS A 123 6.59 7.20 -7.69
N ALA A 124 7.05 6.44 -8.67
CA ALA A 124 8.43 6.01 -8.82
C ALA A 124 9.21 6.99 -9.71
N PRO A 125 10.52 7.17 -9.48
CA PRO A 125 11.37 7.93 -10.39
C PRO A 125 11.54 7.20 -11.73
N PRO A 126 11.97 7.88 -12.81
CA PRO A 126 12.08 7.27 -14.14
C PRO A 126 13.01 6.05 -14.24
N SER A 127 13.95 5.87 -13.30
CA SER A 127 14.83 4.70 -13.23
C SER A 127 14.14 3.44 -12.70
N MET A 128 12.94 3.58 -12.13
CA MET A 128 12.18 2.51 -11.48
C MET A 128 11.01 2.08 -12.36
N ILE A 129 10.86 0.77 -12.48
CA ILE A 129 9.80 0.11 -13.23
C ILE A 129 8.80 -0.45 -12.22
N PRO A 130 7.54 0.01 -12.21
CA PRO A 130 6.48 -0.66 -11.45
C PRO A 130 6.21 -2.03 -12.07
N VAL A 131 6.34 -3.08 -11.27
CA VAL A 131 6.17 -4.47 -11.70
C VAL A 131 4.78 -4.96 -11.37
N LYS A 132 4.35 -4.77 -10.13
CA LYS A 132 3.08 -5.32 -9.66
C LYS A 132 2.49 -4.59 -8.46
N GLN A 133 1.18 -4.45 -8.43
CA GLN A 133 0.39 -4.05 -7.26
C GLN A 133 -0.54 -5.19 -6.82
N TYR A 134 -0.62 -5.42 -5.51
CA TYR A 134 -1.57 -6.31 -4.86
C TYR A 134 -2.36 -5.60 -3.74
N PRO A 135 -3.64 -5.94 -3.54
CA PRO A 135 -4.49 -6.71 -4.45
C PRO A 135 -4.67 -5.96 -5.77
N ALA A 136 -4.82 -6.71 -6.87
CA ALA A 136 -5.11 -6.10 -8.17
C ALA A 136 -6.56 -5.62 -8.23
N ASN A 137 -6.83 -4.61 -9.06
CA ASN A 137 -8.17 -4.12 -9.31
C ASN A 137 -9.08 -5.27 -9.78
N GLY A 138 -10.27 -5.38 -9.17
CA GLY A 138 -11.22 -6.45 -9.48
C GLY A 138 -10.86 -7.84 -8.95
N SER A 139 -9.83 -7.99 -8.11
CA SER A 139 -9.47 -9.30 -7.51
C SER A 139 -10.33 -9.70 -6.30
N GLY A 140 -11.10 -8.76 -5.73
CA GLY A 140 -11.96 -9.02 -4.59
C GLY A 140 -13.17 -9.87 -4.94
N THR A 141 -13.52 -10.83 -4.07
CA THR A 141 -14.75 -11.63 -4.19
C THR A 141 -15.75 -11.20 -3.12
N GLN A 142 -16.95 -10.80 -3.55
CA GLN A 142 -18.00 -10.34 -2.64
C GLN A 142 -18.88 -11.51 -2.14
N SER A 143 -19.19 -11.52 -0.85
CA SER A 143 -20.18 -12.39 -0.22
C SER A 143 -20.97 -11.60 0.82
N GLY A 144 -22.21 -11.23 0.49
CA GLY A 144 -22.98 -10.26 1.27
C GLY A 144 -22.25 -8.91 1.34
N ASP A 145 -22.06 -8.39 2.55
CA ASP A 145 -21.34 -7.15 2.80
C ASP A 145 -19.81 -7.31 2.79
N ASN A 146 -19.30 -8.54 2.67
CA ASN A 146 -17.87 -8.83 2.79
C ASN A 146 -17.19 -8.93 1.42
N TRP A 147 -16.10 -8.21 1.25
CA TRP A 147 -15.16 -8.34 0.15
C TRP A 147 -13.90 -9.07 0.61
N SER A 148 -13.68 -10.26 0.09
CA SER A 148 -12.51 -11.09 0.41
C SER A 148 -11.41 -10.89 -0.63
N TYR A 149 -10.17 -10.75 -0.15
CA TYR A 149 -8.97 -10.53 -0.95
C TYR A 149 -7.89 -11.53 -0.56
N ARG A 150 -7.04 -11.86 -1.54
CA ARG A 150 -5.83 -12.64 -1.35
C ARG A 150 -4.66 -11.96 -2.05
N ILE A 151 -3.63 -11.64 -1.28
CA ILE A 151 -2.30 -11.36 -1.81
C ILE A 151 -1.58 -12.70 -1.95
N SER A 152 -1.01 -12.96 -3.13
CA SER A 152 -0.25 -14.19 -3.40
C SER A 152 0.92 -13.85 -4.32
N PHE A 153 1.91 -13.19 -3.76
CA PHE A 153 3.13 -12.80 -4.45
C PHE A 153 4.16 -13.94 -4.41
N LYS A 154 4.82 -14.19 -5.54
CA LYS A 154 5.98 -15.08 -5.65
C LYS A 154 6.94 -14.55 -6.71
N GLN A 155 8.23 -14.49 -6.39
CA GLN A 155 9.30 -14.12 -7.30
C GLN A 155 10.57 -14.93 -6.98
N SER A 156 11.03 -15.70 -7.95
CA SER A 156 12.34 -16.37 -7.86
C SER A 156 13.44 -15.39 -8.26
N MET A 157 14.53 -15.35 -7.49
CA MET A 157 15.68 -14.48 -7.71
C MET A 157 16.97 -15.27 -7.49
N SER A 158 18.00 -14.98 -8.28
CA SER A 158 19.35 -15.44 -7.99
C SER A 158 20.08 -14.37 -7.17
N LEU A 159 20.20 -14.60 -5.87
CA LEU A 159 20.86 -13.71 -4.92
C LEU A 159 22.31 -14.13 -4.70
N PHE A 160 22.99 -13.45 -3.77
CA PHE A 160 24.41 -13.67 -3.49
C PHE A 160 24.65 -14.01 -2.01
N ASN A 161 25.64 -14.85 -1.74
CA ASN A 161 26.14 -15.10 -0.37
C ASN A 161 27.68 -15.13 -0.34
N ASN A 162 28.26 -15.39 0.83
CA ASN A 162 29.72 -15.52 1.00
C ASN A 162 30.50 -14.31 0.46
N GLY A 163 30.06 -13.10 0.82
CA GLY A 163 30.68 -11.85 0.35
C GLY A 163 30.51 -11.59 -1.15
N GLY A 164 29.45 -12.13 -1.77
CA GLY A 164 29.18 -11.93 -3.20
C GLY A 164 29.85 -12.95 -4.12
N ASN A 165 30.44 -14.01 -3.58
CA ASN A 165 31.24 -14.97 -4.35
C ASN A 165 30.46 -16.21 -4.81
N ASN A 166 29.29 -16.50 -4.23
CA ASN A 166 28.42 -17.56 -4.72
C ASN A 166 26.99 -17.04 -4.95
N ALA A 167 26.30 -17.67 -5.89
CA ALA A 167 24.88 -17.48 -6.12
C ALA A 167 24.05 -18.34 -5.14
N LEU A 168 22.86 -17.84 -4.81
CA LEU A 168 21.84 -18.51 -3.99
C LEU A 168 20.48 -18.30 -4.66
N ASP A 169 19.80 -19.37 -5.04
CA ASP A 169 18.41 -19.27 -5.49
C ASP A 169 17.49 -18.99 -4.30
N PHE A 170 16.67 -17.94 -4.42
CA PHE A 170 15.72 -17.52 -3.40
C PHE A 170 14.34 -17.29 -4.01
N ASP A 171 13.34 -17.99 -3.47
CA ASP A 171 11.94 -17.80 -3.81
C ASP A 171 11.30 -16.84 -2.80
N ALA A 172 11.31 -15.54 -3.12
CA ALA A 172 10.58 -14.56 -2.32
C ALA A 172 9.08 -14.78 -2.47
N SER A 173 8.34 -14.87 -1.36
CA SER A 173 6.89 -14.99 -1.41
C SER A 173 6.20 -14.27 -0.26
N TYR A 174 4.98 -13.81 -0.53
CA TYR A 174 4.10 -13.17 0.45
C TYR A 174 2.66 -13.57 0.19
N VAL A 175 2.00 -14.11 1.21
CA VAL A 175 0.59 -14.50 1.19
C VAL A 175 -0.12 -13.80 2.33
N GLU A 176 -1.24 -13.16 2.03
CA GLU A 176 -2.12 -12.57 3.03
C GLU A 176 -3.57 -12.60 2.53
N ASP A 177 -4.42 -13.31 3.25
CA ASP A 177 -5.87 -13.26 3.07
C ASP A 177 -6.49 -12.23 4.02
N PHE A 178 -7.37 -11.37 3.50
CA PHE A 178 -8.09 -10.39 4.33
C PHE A 178 -9.49 -10.09 3.80
N VAL A 179 -10.35 -9.60 4.68
CA VAL A 179 -11.73 -9.22 4.37
C VAL A 179 -11.97 -7.76 4.70
N ARG A 180 -12.68 -7.07 3.82
CA ARG A 180 -13.22 -5.73 4.05
C ARG A 180 -14.74 -5.79 4.08
N ILE A 181 -15.35 -5.08 5.02
CA ILE A 181 -16.81 -5.02 5.17
C ILE A 181 -17.29 -3.71 4.53
N LYS A 182 -18.27 -3.79 3.62
CA LYS A 182 -18.90 -2.66 2.90
C LYS A 182 -17.92 -1.73 2.18
N SER A 183 -16.74 -2.25 1.84
CA SER A 183 -15.71 -1.47 1.18
C SER A 183 -14.89 -2.37 0.25
N GLN A 184 -14.64 -1.84 -0.95
CA GLN A 184 -13.88 -2.52 -1.98
C GLN A 184 -12.47 -1.93 -2.04
N GLN A 185 -11.46 -2.78 -1.96
CA GLN A 185 -10.10 -2.41 -2.30
C GLN A 185 -9.82 -2.54 -3.80
N ARG A 186 -9.13 -1.56 -4.37
CA ARG A 186 -8.64 -1.54 -5.75
C ARG A 186 -7.12 -1.34 -5.74
N GLY A 187 -6.47 -1.68 -6.86
CA GLY A 187 -5.06 -1.39 -7.04
C GLY A 187 -4.59 -1.66 -8.46
N SER A 188 -3.66 -0.85 -8.96
CA SER A 188 -3.12 -1.02 -10.31
C SER A 188 -1.73 -0.42 -10.41
N GLU A 189 -0.97 -0.94 -11.35
CA GLU A 189 0.25 -0.32 -11.84
C GLU A 189 -0.12 0.88 -12.76
N THR A 190 0.71 1.91 -12.74
CA THR A 190 0.66 3.05 -13.66
C THR A 190 2.00 3.16 -14.41
N ASN A 191 2.10 4.07 -15.38
CA ASN A 191 3.36 4.26 -16.12
C ASN A 191 4.53 4.74 -15.24
N ASN A 192 4.23 5.34 -14.08
CA ASN A 192 5.22 5.97 -13.20
C ASN A 192 5.05 5.55 -11.75
N GLY A 193 4.43 4.40 -11.47
CA GLY A 193 4.08 4.06 -10.11
C GLY A 193 3.05 2.96 -9.96
N VAL A 194 2.41 2.96 -8.80
CA VAL A 194 1.27 2.12 -8.45
C VAL A 194 0.30 2.94 -7.62
N TYR A 195 -0.95 2.53 -7.59
CA TYR A 195 -1.90 3.00 -6.58
C TYR A 195 -2.69 1.83 -6.03
N PHE A 196 -3.19 2.02 -4.83
CA PHE A 196 -4.25 1.20 -4.26
C PHE A 196 -5.20 2.10 -3.46
N SER A 197 -6.43 1.66 -3.31
CA SER A 197 -7.46 2.49 -2.71
C SER A 197 -8.54 1.66 -2.05
N VAL A 198 -9.29 2.29 -1.14
CA VAL A 198 -10.49 1.75 -0.53
C VAL A 198 -11.67 2.61 -0.95
N SER A 199 -12.60 2.02 -1.69
CA SER A 199 -13.88 2.61 -2.09
C SER A 199 -14.95 2.16 -1.11
N LEU A 200 -15.76 3.09 -0.60
CA LEU A 200 -16.85 2.77 0.32
C LEU A 200 -18.16 2.58 -0.46
N ASP A 201 -18.79 1.41 -0.29
CA ASP A 201 -20.07 1.08 -0.95
C ASP A 201 -21.28 1.69 -0.18
N GLU A 202 -21.11 1.91 1.11
CA GLU A 202 -22.08 2.56 2.00
C GLU A 202 -21.37 3.52 2.96
N ASP A 203 -22.14 4.27 3.76
CA ASP A 203 -21.57 5.11 4.81
C ASP A 203 -20.86 4.24 5.88
N VAL A 204 -19.55 4.08 5.71
CA VAL A 204 -18.68 3.36 6.67
C VAL A 204 -17.97 4.39 7.54
N TYR A 205 -18.20 4.31 8.85
CA TYR A 205 -17.43 5.05 9.86
C TYR A 205 -16.46 4.09 10.53
N GLY A 206 -15.22 4.51 10.73
CA GLY A 206 -14.28 3.78 11.55
C GLY A 206 -12.85 3.87 11.07
N GLU A 207 -12.11 2.83 11.45
CA GLU A 207 -10.70 2.65 11.16
C GLU A 207 -10.56 1.39 10.32
N TRP A 208 -9.70 1.41 9.30
CA TRP A 208 -9.35 0.25 8.50
C TRP A 208 -7.84 0.14 8.34
N PRO A 209 -7.32 -1.09 8.23
CA PRO A 209 -5.90 -1.28 7.99
C PRO A 209 -5.54 -0.88 6.55
N VAL A 210 -4.36 -0.29 6.42
CA VAL A 210 -3.66 -0.14 5.13
C VAL A 210 -2.99 -1.48 4.84
N ILE A 211 -3.45 -2.18 3.80
CA ILE A 211 -2.96 -3.51 3.42
C ILE A 211 -2.66 -3.49 1.93
N GLY A 212 -1.53 -4.04 1.51
CA GLY A 212 -1.19 -4.19 0.11
C GLY A 212 0.27 -4.55 -0.09
N LEU A 213 0.65 -4.89 -1.32
CA LEU A 213 2.04 -5.16 -1.67
C LEU A 213 2.35 -4.55 -3.04
N SER A 214 3.41 -3.75 -3.10
CA SER A 214 3.89 -3.13 -4.34
C SER A 214 5.29 -3.60 -4.67
N VAL A 215 5.52 -3.96 -5.93
CA VAL A 215 6.81 -4.42 -6.43
C VAL A 215 7.31 -3.46 -7.49
N PHE A 216 8.53 -3.00 -7.30
CA PHE A 216 9.29 -2.20 -8.25
C PHE A 216 10.60 -2.91 -8.58
N LYS A 217 11.17 -2.60 -9.74
CA LYS A 217 12.54 -2.97 -10.06
C LYS A 217 13.27 -1.85 -10.79
N CYS A 218 14.58 -1.74 -10.63
CA CYS A 218 15.44 -0.98 -11.54
C CYS A 218 16.49 -1.89 -12.16
N LEU A 219 16.99 -1.45 -13.32
CA LEU A 219 18.01 -2.14 -14.09
C LEU A 219 19.40 -1.54 -13.84
N ASP A 220 19.56 -0.64 -12.88
CA ASP A 220 20.85 -0.06 -12.53
C ASP A 220 21.05 -0.06 -11.01
N THR A 221 22.23 0.39 -10.59
CA THR A 221 22.63 0.50 -9.19
C THR A 221 22.74 1.96 -8.75
N ASN A 222 22.02 2.87 -9.42
CA ASN A 222 22.04 4.30 -9.11
C ASN A 222 21.13 4.58 -7.91
N PHE A 223 21.70 4.51 -6.71
CA PHE A 223 21.04 4.82 -5.44
C PHE A 223 21.74 6.00 -4.74
N PRO A 224 21.02 6.77 -3.91
CA PRO A 224 19.62 6.58 -3.52
C PRO A 224 18.60 7.00 -4.61
N VAL A 225 17.36 6.50 -4.50
CA VAL A 225 16.24 6.92 -5.36
C VAL A 225 15.13 7.57 -4.53
N THR A 226 14.38 8.49 -5.13
CA THR A 226 13.27 9.17 -4.44
C THR A 226 11.93 8.73 -5.01
N PHE A 227 11.07 8.19 -4.16
CA PHE A 227 9.67 7.92 -4.45
C PHE A 227 8.79 9.01 -3.85
N THR A 228 7.73 9.42 -4.54
CA THR A 228 6.72 10.32 -3.98
C THR A 228 5.52 9.49 -3.53
N PHE A 229 5.26 9.49 -2.23
CA PHE A 229 4.07 8.87 -1.65
C PHE A 229 2.97 9.91 -1.53
N GLU A 230 1.79 9.60 -2.05
CA GLU A 230 0.62 10.46 -1.98
C GLU A 230 -0.52 9.70 -1.31
N ALA A 231 -1.29 10.39 -0.50
CA ALA A 231 -2.57 9.93 -0.02
C ALA A 231 -3.62 10.98 -0.33
N SER A 232 -4.79 10.56 -0.79
CA SER A 232 -5.86 11.45 -1.15
C SER A 232 -7.21 10.85 -0.78
N ALA A 233 -8.18 11.72 -0.58
CA ALA A 233 -9.55 11.34 -0.36
C ALA A 233 -10.42 12.17 -1.30
N GLY A 234 -11.42 11.53 -1.91
CA GLY A 234 -12.29 12.20 -2.86
C GLY A 234 -13.38 11.30 -3.40
N GLN A 235 -14.08 11.78 -4.41
CA GLN A 235 -15.22 11.07 -4.97
C GLN A 235 -14.86 10.23 -6.19
N ARG A 236 -15.43 9.03 -6.26
CA ARG A 236 -15.48 8.25 -7.49
C ARG A 236 -16.88 8.34 -8.11
N ARG A 237 -16.94 8.80 -9.37
CA ARG A 237 -18.18 8.83 -10.17
C ARG A 237 -17.89 8.28 -11.55
N ASP A 238 -18.73 7.36 -12.03
CA ASP A 238 -18.57 6.73 -13.36
C ASP A 238 -17.15 6.19 -13.61
N ASP A 239 -16.57 5.53 -12.61
CA ASP A 239 -15.18 5.03 -12.58
C ASP A 239 -14.06 6.09 -12.71
N VAL A 240 -14.40 7.37 -12.62
CA VAL A 240 -13.43 8.47 -12.53
C VAL A 240 -13.25 8.89 -11.08
N TYR A 241 -12.02 8.79 -10.58
CA TYR A 241 -11.64 9.32 -9.27
C TYR A 241 -11.26 10.79 -9.37
N THR A 242 -11.84 11.63 -8.51
CA THR A 242 -11.50 13.04 -8.37
C THR A 242 -11.12 13.31 -6.92
N PRO A 243 -9.83 13.59 -6.63
CA PRO A 243 -9.41 13.89 -5.26
C PRO A 243 -9.95 15.25 -4.82
N ASP A 244 -10.54 15.31 -3.63
CA ASP A 244 -10.99 16.56 -2.99
C ASP A 244 -9.88 17.16 -2.11
N ALA A 245 -9.07 16.28 -1.51
CA ALA A 245 -7.91 16.65 -0.70
C ALA A 245 -6.79 15.61 -0.85
N SER A 246 -5.55 16.05 -0.64
CA SER A 246 -4.38 15.17 -0.66
C SER A 246 -3.24 15.66 0.23
N ILE A 247 -2.40 14.72 0.63
CA ILE A 247 -1.10 14.93 1.25
C ILE A 247 -0.04 14.18 0.44
N SER A 248 1.19 14.65 0.47
CA SER A 248 2.31 14.05 -0.26
C SER A 248 3.59 14.13 0.53
N LYS A 249 4.46 13.13 0.36
CA LYS A 249 5.79 13.07 0.97
C LYS A 249 6.77 12.36 0.04
N ASP A 250 7.89 13.01 -0.21
CA ASP A 250 9.03 12.37 -0.85
C ASP A 250 9.77 11.49 0.16
N VAL A 251 10.03 10.26 -0.23
CA VAL A 251 10.75 9.26 0.55
C VAL A 251 11.97 8.83 -0.25
N VAL A 252 13.14 9.06 0.34
CA VAL A 252 14.41 8.59 -0.20
C VAL A 252 14.61 7.14 0.22
N ILE A 253 14.74 6.26 -0.77
CA ILE A 253 15.12 4.86 -0.57
C ILE A 253 16.60 4.75 -0.92
N ASP A 254 17.40 4.60 0.13
CA ASP A 254 18.83 4.34 -0.01
C ASP A 254 19.09 2.84 -0.11
N PHE A 255 20.19 2.46 -0.76
CA PHE A 255 20.64 1.08 -0.77
C PHE A 255 22.17 1.06 -0.74
N ASP A 256 22.69 0.77 0.46
CA ASP A 256 24.11 0.51 0.63
C ASP A 256 24.45 -0.89 0.06
N PHE A 257 25.33 -0.90 -0.93
CA PHE A 257 25.84 -2.12 -1.56
C PHE A 257 27.14 -2.62 -0.93
N ALA A 258 27.63 -1.99 0.15
CA ALA A 258 28.87 -2.37 0.84
C ALA A 258 28.73 -3.62 1.72
#